data_AF-A0A7S1A9R2-F1
#
_entry.id   AF-A0A7S1A9R2-F1
#
_cell.length_a   1.000
_cell.length_b   1.000
_cell.length_c   1.000
_cell.angle_alpha   90.00
_cell.angle_beta   90.00
_cell.angle_gamma   90.00
#
_symmetry.space_group_name_H-M   'P 1'
#
loop_
_entity.id
_entity.type
_entity.pdbx_description
1 polymer ?
#
loop_
_entity_poly.entity_id
_entity_poly.type
_entity_poly.pdbx_seq_one_letter_code
_entity_poly.pdbx_strand_id
1 'polypeptide(L)'
;RCPSRARAAEAGLIAVLSSFVMVLFGFGSGFMGNPHPSDVVVAFKTLIATFLAPSLIEEINFRALMIRRSHGYVAVTPEKDESLPAPDPDKLQDDAAPQRPPVLEQVCYLVVFVVYHLDALHNYPLFRDVRFLVIALMMGMACQEMLLRSGSIWPGVILHWLCVFGWKTFLL
;
A
#
# COMPACT_ATOMS: atom_id res chain seq x y z
N ARG A 1 -6.46 1.62 -16.02
CA ARG A 1 -7.26 2.86 -16.07
C ARG A 1 -6.46 3.96 -15.37
N CYS A 2 -6.35 5.14 -15.96
CA CYS A 2 -5.78 6.31 -15.28
C CYS A 2 -6.78 6.76 -14.20
N PRO A 3 -6.37 6.97 -12.93
CA PRO A 3 -7.29 7.46 -11.91
C PRO A 3 -7.80 8.86 -12.29
N SER A 4 -9.05 9.15 -11.95
CA SER A 4 -9.56 10.53 -12.07
C SER A 4 -8.70 11.45 -11.21
N ARG A 5 -8.58 12.73 -11.60
CA ARG A 5 -7.77 13.72 -10.87
C ARG A 5 -8.14 13.80 -9.38
N ALA A 6 -9.43 13.65 -9.05
CA ALA A 6 -9.91 13.59 -7.67
C ALA A 6 -9.34 12.39 -6.88
N ARG A 7 -9.39 11.17 -7.46
CA ARG A 7 -8.83 9.97 -6.81
C ARG A 7 -7.32 10.04 -6.66
N ALA A 8 -6.62 10.67 -7.62
CA ALA A 8 -5.18 10.92 -7.52
C ALA A 8 -4.86 11.91 -6.38
N ALA A 9 -5.64 12.97 -6.23
CA ALA A 9 -5.48 13.93 -5.14
C ALA A 9 -5.73 13.29 -3.75
N GLU A 10 -6.76 12.44 -3.62
CA GLU A 10 -7.02 11.70 -2.38
C GLU A 10 -5.86 10.78 -2.01
N ALA A 11 -5.32 10.03 -2.97
CA ALA A 11 -4.16 9.18 -2.73
C ALA A 11 -2.92 10.00 -2.33
N GLY A 12 -2.70 11.15 -2.98
CA GLY A 12 -1.63 12.09 -2.61
C GLY A 12 -1.78 12.62 -1.19
N LEU A 13 -3.00 12.98 -0.77
CA LEU A 13 -3.26 13.44 0.59
C LEU A 13 -2.96 12.35 1.62
N ILE A 14 -3.41 11.11 1.37
CA ILE A 14 -3.11 9.96 2.24
C ILE A 14 -1.60 9.74 2.35
N ALA A 15 -0.88 9.80 1.23
CA ALA A 15 0.57 9.64 1.20
C ALA A 15 1.28 10.69 2.06
N VAL A 16 0.88 11.97 1.95
CA VAL A 16 1.48 13.06 2.74
C VAL A 16 1.18 12.90 4.23
N LEU A 17 -0.09 12.69 4.60
CA LEU A 17 -0.49 12.58 6.00
C LEU A 17 0.14 11.36 6.68
N SER A 18 0.12 10.21 6.02
CA SER A 18 0.74 8.99 6.56
C SER A 18 2.25 9.13 6.70
N SER A 19 2.93 9.71 5.70
CA SER A 19 4.38 9.98 5.79
C SER A 19 4.71 10.89 6.96
N PHE A 20 3.93 11.97 7.15
CA PHE A 20 4.12 12.88 8.27
C PHE A 20 3.98 12.17 9.62
N VAL A 21 2.93 11.38 9.80
CA VAL A 21 2.70 10.60 11.03
C VAL A 21 3.83 9.60 11.27
N MET A 22 4.27 8.86 10.25
CA MET A 22 5.36 7.89 10.36
C MET A 22 6.69 8.57 10.70
N VAL A 23 6.98 9.73 10.13
CA VAL A 23 8.19 10.52 10.46
C VAL A 23 8.14 10.99 11.92
N LEU A 24 7.02 11.56 12.36
CA LEU A 24 6.86 11.98 13.76
C LEU A 24 7.03 10.82 14.73
N PHE A 25 6.41 9.67 14.44
CA PHE A 25 6.56 8.46 15.25
C PHE A 25 8.00 7.93 15.19
N GLY A 26 8.63 7.90 14.02
CA GLY A 26 9.99 7.41 13.81
C GLY A 26 11.02 8.17 14.65
N PHE A 27 10.98 9.50 14.62
CA PHE A 27 11.84 10.32 15.47
C PHE A 27 11.42 10.28 16.95
N GLY A 28 10.12 10.37 17.24
CA GLY A 28 9.60 10.39 18.62
C GLY A 28 9.84 9.09 19.39
N SER A 29 9.92 7.95 18.71
CA SER A 29 10.24 6.64 19.30
C SER A 29 11.73 6.29 19.28
N GLY A 30 12.57 7.17 18.74
CA GLY A 30 14.01 6.93 18.54
C GLY A 30 14.31 5.78 17.57
N PHE A 31 13.38 5.44 16.68
CA PHE A 31 13.58 4.44 15.65
C PHE A 31 14.40 4.98 14.47
N MET A 32 14.14 6.23 14.07
CA MET A 32 14.94 6.94 13.07
C MET A 32 16.10 7.65 13.75
N GLY A 33 17.32 7.41 13.26
CA GLY A 33 18.54 8.02 13.77
C GLY A 33 18.77 9.44 13.26
N ASN A 34 19.92 10.01 13.62
CA ASN A 34 20.36 11.28 13.06
C ASN A 34 20.63 11.10 11.56
N PRO A 35 20.17 12.03 10.70
CA PRO A 35 20.42 11.97 9.28
C PRO A 35 21.91 11.88 8.98
N HIS A 36 22.33 10.86 8.22
CA HIS A 36 23.71 10.76 7.74
C HIS A 36 23.71 10.54 6.23
N PRO A 37 24.57 11.24 5.46
CA PRO A 37 24.66 11.00 4.03
C PRO A 37 25.25 9.62 3.74
N SER A 38 24.57 8.83 2.91
CA SER A 38 25.15 7.63 2.32
C SER A 38 26.05 7.96 1.14
N ASP A 39 27.04 7.13 0.86
CA ASP A 39 27.80 7.14 -0.40
C ASP A 39 26.85 7.06 -1.61
N VAL A 40 27.16 7.78 -2.71
CA VAL A 40 26.31 7.86 -3.91
C VAL A 40 26.05 6.48 -4.54
N VAL A 41 27.05 5.59 -4.51
CA VAL A 41 26.91 4.22 -5.02
C VAL A 41 25.96 3.41 -4.14
N VAL A 42 26.03 3.60 -2.81
CA VAL A 42 25.11 2.96 -1.86
C VAL A 42 23.70 3.50 -2.03
N ALA A 43 23.53 4.82 -2.18
CA ALA A 43 22.24 5.45 -2.43
C ALA A 43 21.61 4.91 -3.73
N PHE A 44 22.37 4.87 -4.83
CA PHE A 44 21.86 4.39 -6.12
C PHE A 44 21.46 2.91 -6.08
N LYS A 45 22.28 2.05 -5.45
CA LYS A 45 21.92 0.64 -5.24
C LYS A 45 20.66 0.49 -4.39
N THR A 46 20.55 1.26 -3.31
CA THR A 46 19.38 1.25 -2.41
C THR A 46 18.13 1.72 -3.14
N LEU A 47 18.23 2.76 -3.97
CA LEU A 47 17.13 3.28 -4.79
C LEU A 47 16.53 2.19 -5.68
N ILE A 48 17.37 1.46 -6.43
CA ILE A 48 16.90 0.39 -7.32
C ILE A 48 16.40 -0.80 -6.52
N ALA A 49 17.15 -1.23 -5.51
CA ALA A 49 16.81 -2.41 -4.71
C ALA A 49 15.46 -2.23 -4.02
N THR A 50 15.26 -1.10 -3.34
CA THR A 50 14.02 -0.82 -2.58
C THR A 50 12.80 -0.68 -3.48
N PHE A 51 12.95 -0.20 -4.72
CA PHE A 51 11.86 -0.18 -5.69
C PHE A 51 11.35 -1.60 -5.99
N LEU A 52 12.26 -2.54 -6.26
CA LEU A 52 11.89 -3.92 -6.57
C LEU A 52 11.42 -4.67 -5.32
N ALA A 53 12.23 -4.63 -4.26
CA ALA A 53 11.99 -5.26 -2.97
C ALA A 53 12.45 -4.34 -1.83
N PRO A 54 11.53 -3.87 -0.96
CA PRO A 54 10.19 -4.44 -0.75
C PRO A 54 9.08 -3.92 -1.68
N SER A 55 9.22 -2.75 -2.31
CA SER A 55 8.04 -1.98 -2.73
C SER A 55 7.18 -2.63 -3.80
N LEU A 56 7.70 -2.88 -5.00
CA LEU A 56 6.88 -3.43 -6.08
C LEU A 56 6.36 -4.84 -5.77
N ILE A 57 7.24 -5.73 -5.32
CA ILE A 57 6.90 -7.14 -5.06
C ILE A 57 5.85 -7.25 -3.93
N GLU A 58 6.01 -6.51 -2.84
CA GLU A 58 5.07 -6.59 -1.72
C GLU A 58 3.72 -5.92 -2.04
N GLU A 59 3.69 -4.83 -2.79
CA GLU A 59 2.42 -4.29 -3.28
C GLU A 59 1.71 -5.28 -4.23
N ILE A 60 2.44 -5.99 -5.09
CA ILE A 60 1.83 -7.03 -5.93
C ILE A 60 1.21 -8.13 -5.05
N ASN A 61 1.97 -8.68 -4.11
CA ASN A 61 1.50 -9.80 -3.29
C ASN A 61 0.35 -9.41 -2.35
N PHE A 62 0.54 -8.37 -1.55
CA PHE A 62 -0.44 -8.00 -0.52
C PHE A 62 -1.63 -7.20 -1.08
N ARG A 63 -1.47 -6.47 -2.18
CA ARG A 63 -2.52 -5.54 -2.66
C ARG A 63 -3.15 -6.07 -3.95
N ALA A 64 -2.35 -6.37 -4.97
CA ALA A 64 -2.90 -6.88 -6.24
C ALA A 64 -3.46 -8.30 -6.10
N LEU A 65 -2.71 -9.23 -5.48
CA LEU A 65 -3.11 -10.63 -5.41
C LEU A 65 -4.04 -10.94 -4.25
N MET A 66 -3.84 -10.33 -3.09
CA MET A 66 -4.65 -10.62 -1.91
C MET A 66 -5.94 -9.80 -1.87
N ILE A 67 -5.85 -8.47 -1.91
CA ILE A 67 -7.04 -7.60 -1.79
C ILE A 67 -7.83 -7.54 -3.09
N ARG A 68 -7.15 -7.17 -4.19
CA ARG A 68 -7.83 -6.89 -5.47
C ARG A 68 -8.40 -8.14 -6.13
N ARG A 69 -7.75 -9.30 -6.00
CA ARG A 69 -8.30 -10.57 -6.50
C ARG A 69 -9.50 -11.04 -5.69
N SER A 70 -9.45 -10.95 -4.36
CA SER A 70 -10.55 -11.39 -3.48
C SER A 70 -11.83 -10.58 -3.71
N HIS A 71 -11.70 -9.32 -4.14
CA HIS A 71 -12.83 -8.41 -4.39
C HIS A 71 -12.99 -8.05 -5.86
N GLY A 72 -12.25 -8.73 -6.73
CA GLY A 72 -12.26 -8.49 -8.17
C GLY A 72 -13.55 -9.03 -8.75
N TYR A 73 -14.54 -8.16 -8.88
CA TYR A 73 -15.80 -8.36 -9.60
C TYR A 73 -16.50 -9.68 -9.23
N VAL A 74 -17.30 -9.66 -8.16
CA VAL A 74 -18.57 -10.38 -8.27
C VAL A 74 -19.28 -9.68 -9.42
N ALA A 75 -19.19 -10.27 -10.62
CA ALA A 75 -20.18 -10.01 -11.63
C ALA A 75 -21.50 -10.33 -10.95
N VAL A 76 -22.23 -9.29 -10.52
CA VAL A 76 -23.65 -9.43 -10.29
C VAL A 76 -24.14 -9.98 -11.62
N THR A 77 -24.34 -11.29 -11.69
CA THR A 77 -25.19 -11.84 -12.72
C THR A 77 -26.51 -11.15 -12.43
N PRO A 78 -26.96 -10.20 -13.25
CA PRO A 78 -28.28 -9.65 -13.02
C PRO A 78 -29.18 -10.86 -13.02
N GLU A 79 -29.89 -11.08 -11.91
CA GLU A 79 -31.13 -11.85 -11.98
C GLU A 79 -31.88 -11.22 -13.15
N LYS A 80 -32.09 -12.00 -14.21
CA LYS A 80 -32.70 -11.53 -15.45
C LYS A 80 -34.11 -11.11 -15.10
N ASP A 81 -34.29 -9.86 -14.70
CA ASP A 81 -35.57 -9.21 -14.76
C ASP A 81 -35.82 -8.90 -16.24
N GLU A 82 -36.40 -9.87 -16.95
CA GLU A 82 -36.70 -9.77 -18.39
C GLU A 82 -37.68 -8.62 -18.72
N SER A 83 -38.22 -7.93 -17.71
CA SER A 83 -39.09 -6.77 -17.87
C SER A 83 -38.34 -5.44 -18.06
N LEU A 84 -37.04 -5.39 -17.78
CA LEU A 84 -36.23 -4.18 -17.92
C LEU A 84 -35.51 -4.13 -19.28
N PRO A 85 -35.46 -2.96 -19.95
CA PRO A 85 -34.67 -2.80 -21.16
C PRO A 85 -33.20 -3.12 -20.85
N ALA A 86 -32.53 -3.79 -21.80
CA ALA A 86 -31.12 -4.16 -21.65
C ALA A 86 -30.31 -2.92 -21.22
N PRO A 87 -29.57 -3.00 -20.11
CA PRO A 87 -28.85 -1.84 -19.62
C PRO A 87 -27.80 -1.44 -20.65
N ASP A 88 -27.69 -0.13 -20.86
CA ASP A 88 -26.72 0.47 -21.77
C ASP A 88 -25.31 -0.04 -21.43
N PRO A 89 -24.64 -0.78 -22.33
CA PRO A 89 -23.34 -1.39 -22.06
C PRO A 89 -22.27 -0.34 -21.76
N ASP A 90 -22.45 0.90 -22.23
CA ASP A 90 -21.54 2.01 -21.93
C ASP A 90 -21.75 2.57 -20.52
N LYS A 91 -22.94 2.42 -19.92
CA LYS A 91 -23.24 2.88 -18.55
C LYS A 91 -22.99 1.83 -17.48
N LEU A 92 -23.06 0.54 -17.82
CA LEU A 92 -22.84 -0.54 -16.86
C LEU A 92 -21.38 -0.61 -16.37
N GLN A 93 -20.44 -0.01 -17.12
CA GLN A 93 -19.00 -0.19 -16.91
C GLN A 93 -18.29 0.99 -16.23
N ASP A 94 -18.99 2.12 -16.07
CA ASP A 94 -18.45 3.34 -15.45
C ASP A 94 -18.90 3.54 -13.99
N ASP A 95 -20.05 2.99 -13.59
CA ASP A 95 -20.66 3.26 -12.27
C ASP A 95 -20.34 2.23 -11.17
N ALA A 96 -19.77 1.07 -11.53
CA ALA A 96 -19.38 0.08 -10.53
C ALA A 96 -18.06 0.49 -9.85
N ALA A 97 -18.14 1.38 -8.86
CA ALA A 97 -17.04 1.62 -7.94
C ALA A 97 -16.56 0.28 -7.35
N PRO A 98 -15.24 0.02 -7.26
CA PRO A 98 -14.74 -1.19 -6.61
C PRO A 98 -15.36 -1.32 -5.22
N GLN A 99 -16.10 -2.39 -4.97
CA GLN A 99 -16.68 -2.60 -3.64
C GLN A 99 -15.55 -2.76 -2.63
N ARG A 100 -15.62 -1.95 -1.56
CA ARG A 100 -14.66 -2.03 -0.47
C ARG A 100 -14.85 -3.36 0.26
N PRO A 101 -13.77 -4.09 0.61
CA PRO A 101 -13.87 -5.28 1.43
C PRO A 101 -14.56 -5.00 2.77
N PRO A 102 -15.21 -5.99 3.38
CA PRO A 102 -15.60 -5.92 4.79
C PRO A 102 -14.40 -5.51 5.68
N VAL A 103 -14.65 -4.77 6.75
CA VAL A 103 -13.59 -4.27 7.66
C VAL A 103 -12.79 -5.43 8.26
N LEU A 104 -13.46 -6.54 8.59
CA LEU A 104 -12.77 -7.72 9.12
C LEU A 104 -11.72 -8.26 8.14
N GLU A 105 -12.04 -8.33 6.84
CA GLU A 105 -11.07 -8.77 5.83
C GLU A 105 -9.91 -7.79 5.69
N GLN A 106 -10.20 -6.48 5.69
CA GLN A 106 -9.17 -5.44 5.68
C GLN A 106 -8.19 -5.60 6.85
N VAL A 107 -8.72 -5.91 8.04
CA VAL A 107 -7.91 -6.18 9.24
C VAL A 107 -7.10 -7.47 9.07
N CYS A 108 -7.70 -8.55 8.55
CA CYS A 108 -7.00 -9.80 8.29
C CYS A 108 -5.82 -9.61 7.33
N TYR A 109 -5.97 -8.85 6.25
CA TYR A 109 -4.89 -8.54 5.32
C TYR A 109 -3.73 -7.81 5.99
N LEU A 110 -4.04 -6.84 6.88
CA LEU A 110 -3.02 -6.13 7.66
C LEU A 110 -2.32 -7.03 8.67
N VAL A 111 -3.05 -7.94 9.32
CA VAL A 111 -2.45 -8.93 10.23
C VAL A 111 -1.48 -9.83 9.48
N VAL A 112 -1.88 -10.36 8.32
CA VAL A 112 -0.99 -11.17 7.47
C VAL A 112 0.25 -10.37 7.04
N PHE A 113 0.07 -9.11 6.66
CA PHE A 113 1.18 -8.21 6.32
C PHE A 113 2.14 -8.01 7.51
N VAL A 114 1.65 -7.75 8.72
CA VAL A 114 2.50 -7.59 9.91
C VAL A 114 3.18 -8.90 10.29
N VAL A 115 2.50 -10.05 10.18
CA VAL A 115 3.09 -11.37 10.45
C VAL A 115 4.20 -11.70 9.46
N TYR A 116 4.05 -11.34 8.18
CA TYR A 116 5.14 -11.47 7.20
C TYR A 116 6.37 -10.65 7.62
N HIS A 117 6.16 -9.48 8.23
CA HIS A 117 7.21 -8.64 8.78
C HIS A 117 7.75 -9.12 10.14
N LEU A 118 7.06 -10.03 10.84
CA LEU A 118 7.51 -10.64 12.10
C LEU A 118 8.51 -11.74 11.81
N ASP A 119 9.72 -11.36 11.41
CA ASP A 119 10.92 -12.17 11.25
C ASP A 119 10.74 -13.66 10.87
N ALA A 120 9.71 -13.98 10.08
CA ALA A 120 9.35 -15.35 9.76
C ALA A 120 10.29 -15.94 8.71
N LEU A 121 11.03 -15.07 8.00
CA LEU A 121 11.86 -15.41 6.84
C LEU A 121 13.28 -14.81 6.84
N HIS A 122 13.55 -13.72 7.59
CA HIS A 122 14.73 -12.87 7.31
C HIS A 122 15.83 -12.85 8.40
N ASN A 123 15.61 -13.47 9.57
CA ASN A 123 16.54 -13.52 10.71
C ASN A 123 17.29 -12.20 10.96
N TYR A 124 16.60 -11.06 10.89
CA TYR A 124 17.22 -9.74 11.05
C TYR A 124 16.60 -9.00 12.26
N PRO A 125 17.40 -8.44 13.19
CA PRO A 125 16.88 -7.84 14.43
C PRO A 125 15.83 -6.76 14.22
N LEU A 126 15.93 -6.01 13.11
CA LEU A 126 14.98 -4.96 12.72
C LEU A 126 13.53 -5.47 12.70
N PHE A 127 13.30 -6.67 12.19
CA PHE A 127 11.96 -7.27 12.05
C PHE A 127 11.33 -7.70 13.39
N ARG A 128 12.11 -7.70 14.47
CA ARG A 128 11.63 -7.95 15.84
C ARG A 128 11.42 -6.67 16.65
N ASP A 129 11.79 -5.50 16.11
CA ASP A 129 11.57 -4.22 16.76
C ASP A 129 10.10 -3.82 16.64
N VAL A 130 9.43 -3.64 17.78
CA VAL A 130 8.01 -3.24 17.81
C VAL A 130 7.79 -1.89 17.11
N ARG A 131 8.76 -0.98 17.16
CA ARG A 131 8.68 0.34 16.51
C ARG A 131 8.66 0.19 14.99
N PHE A 132 9.48 -0.72 14.46
CA PHE A 132 9.47 -1.08 13.05
C PHE A 132 8.10 -1.65 12.64
N LEU A 133 7.55 -2.59 13.42
CA LEU A 133 6.26 -3.21 13.13
C LEU A 133 5.11 -2.20 13.15
N VAL A 134 5.14 -1.21 14.05
CA VAL A 134 4.15 -0.13 14.09
C VAL A 134 4.25 0.74 12.82
N ILE A 135 5.45 1.13 12.42
CA ILE A 135 5.66 1.91 11.18
C ILE A 135 5.25 1.09 9.95
N ALA A 136 5.60 -0.20 9.90
CA ALA A 136 5.19 -1.11 8.85
C ALA A 136 3.66 -1.20 8.77
N LEU A 137 2.96 -1.35 9.91
CA LEU A 137 1.50 -1.35 9.96
C LEU A 137 0.90 -0.04 9.43
N MET A 138 1.44 1.12 9.83
CA MET A 138 1.01 2.43 9.32
C MET A 138 1.17 2.54 7.80
N MET A 139 2.32 2.11 7.26
CA MET A 139 2.58 2.04 5.84
C MET A 139 1.60 1.08 5.13
N GLY A 140 1.37 -0.09 5.72
CA GLY A 140 0.44 -1.11 5.27
C GLY A 140 -0.97 -0.56 5.08
N MET A 141 -1.47 0.13 6.11
CA MET A 141 -2.77 0.81 6.11
C MET A 141 -2.86 1.90 5.04
N ALA A 142 -1.83 2.75 4.91
CA ALA A 142 -1.81 3.82 3.92
C ALA A 142 -1.85 3.26 2.48
N CYS A 143 -1.03 2.25 2.19
CA CYS A 143 -1.01 1.60 0.87
C CYS A 143 -2.34 0.90 0.57
N GLN A 144 -2.94 0.24 1.57
CA GLN A 144 -4.26 -0.37 1.43
C GLN A 144 -5.35 0.66 1.14
N GLU A 145 -5.41 1.77 1.88
CA GLU A 145 -6.41 2.82 1.64
C GLU A 145 -6.24 3.46 0.25
N MET A 146 -4.99 3.71 -0.16
CA MET A 146 -4.71 4.22 -1.51
C MET A 146 -5.15 3.26 -2.60
N LEU A 147 -4.98 1.94 -2.43
CA LEU A 147 -5.51 0.95 -3.37
C LEU A 147 -7.03 1.02 -3.43
N LEU A 148 -7.70 1.05 -2.27
CA LEU A 148 -9.17 1.03 -2.20
C LEU A 148 -9.79 2.27 -2.84
N ARG A 149 -9.16 3.44 -2.71
CA ARG A 149 -9.66 4.70 -3.30
C ARG A 149 -9.28 4.87 -4.76
N SER A 150 -8.06 4.52 -5.13
CA SER A 150 -7.55 4.76 -6.49
C SER A 150 -7.81 3.59 -7.46
N GLY A 151 -8.00 2.37 -6.94
CA GLY A 151 -8.02 1.14 -7.72
C GLY A 151 -6.67 0.77 -8.34
N SER A 152 -5.59 1.43 -7.94
CA SER A 152 -4.25 1.30 -8.49
C SER A 152 -3.24 0.97 -7.39
N ILE A 153 -2.29 0.09 -7.67
CA ILE A 153 -1.18 -0.21 -6.75
C ILE A 153 -0.08 0.86 -6.81
N TRP A 154 0.00 1.65 -7.88
CA TRP A 154 1.11 2.56 -8.13
C TRP A 154 1.29 3.64 -7.05
N PRO A 155 0.23 4.27 -6.50
CA PRO A 155 0.40 5.21 -5.38
C PRO A 155 1.03 4.54 -4.16
N GLY A 156 0.63 3.29 -3.85
CA GLY A 156 1.24 2.46 -2.80
C GLY A 156 2.70 2.17 -3.08
N VAL A 157 3.02 1.72 -4.30
CA VAL A 157 4.40 1.41 -4.72
C VAL A 157 5.30 2.63 -4.55
N ILE A 158 4.85 3.81 -4.99
CA ILE A 158 5.64 5.06 -4.91
C ILE A 158 5.84 5.49 -3.46
N LEU A 159 4.79 5.51 -2.64
CA LEU A 159 4.89 5.85 -1.22
C LEU A 159 5.85 4.91 -0.50
N HIS A 160 5.61 3.61 -0.64
CA HIS A 160 6.42 2.56 0.00
C HIS A 160 7.89 2.70 -0.42
N TRP A 161 8.15 2.86 -1.72
CA TRP A 161 9.50 3.00 -2.26
C TRP A 161 10.23 4.20 -1.69
N LEU A 162 9.64 5.40 -1.81
CA LEU A 162 10.31 6.62 -1.40
C LEU A 162 10.54 6.67 0.11
N CYS A 163 9.60 6.16 0.91
CA CYS A 163 9.79 6.08 2.36
C CYS A 163 10.90 5.09 2.75
N VAL A 164 10.88 3.85 2.24
CA VAL A 164 11.90 2.85 2.58
C VAL A 164 13.28 3.25 2.05
N PHE A 165 13.33 3.82 0.83
CA PHE A 165 14.54 4.42 0.29
C PHE A 165 15.07 5.52 1.22
N GLY A 166 14.23 6.48 1.59
CA GLY A 166 14.63 7.58 2.46
C GLY A 166 15.16 7.10 3.83
N TRP A 167 14.48 6.14 4.44
CA TRP A 167 14.91 5.61 5.74
C TRP A 167 16.23 4.86 5.64
N LYS A 168 16.38 3.94 4.68
CA LYS A 168 17.61 3.16 4.49
C LYS A 168 18.81 3.98 4.02
N THR A 169 18.56 5.10 3.35
CA THR A 169 19.63 5.93 2.77
C THR A 169 20.12 6.98 3.76
N PHE A 170 19.23 7.46 4.64
CA PHE A 170 19.54 8.63 5.47
C PHE A 170 19.37 8.42 6.96
N LEU A 171 18.52 7.49 7.42
CA LEU A 171 18.05 7.44 8.81
C LEU A 171 18.33 6.12 9.56
N LEU A 172 18.76 5.08 8.84
CA LEU A 172 19.11 3.75 9.34
C LEU A 172 20.49 3.35 8.80
#